data_AF-A0A131XHS6-F1
#
_entry.id   AF-A0A131XHS6-F1
#
_cell.length_a   1.000
_cell.length_b   1.000
_cell.length_c   1.000
_cell.angle_alpha   90.00
_cell.angle_beta   90.00
_cell.angle_gamma   90.00
#
_symmetry.space_group_name_H-M   'P 1'
#
loop_
_entity.id
_entity.type
_entity.pdbx_description
1 polymer ?
#
loop_
_entity_poly.entity_id
_entity_poly.type
_entity_poly.pdbx_seq_one_letter_code
_entity_poly.pdbx_strand_id
1 'polypeptide(L)'
;PLVLTVEISHLVGTVALNIPPPPTDRIWYGFRTLPKMQLVARPKLGAKEVTIARVTERIEKMLFLEFQRIFVMPNMDDFVVPFMYSDIKES
;
A
#
# COMPACT_ATOMS: atom_id res chain seq x y z
N PRO A 1 9.32 23.88 -1.61
CA PRO A 1 8.79 22.51 -1.51
C PRO A 1 7.25 22.51 -1.36
N LEU A 2 6.54 21.83 -2.27
CA LEU A 2 5.10 21.62 -2.13
C LEU A 2 4.89 20.51 -1.09
N VAL A 3 4.20 20.83 0.01
CA VAL A 3 3.85 19.84 1.04
C VAL A 3 2.37 19.50 0.90
N LEU A 4 2.09 18.22 0.74
CA LEU A 4 0.74 17.67 0.63
C LEU A 4 0.51 16.70 1.78
N THR A 5 -0.73 16.64 2.26
CA THR A 5 -1.25 15.54 3.05
C THR A 5 -2.01 14.61 2.11
N VAL A 6 -1.76 13.31 2.17
CA VAL A 6 -2.52 12.31 1.42
C VAL A 6 -3.45 11.59 2.39
N GLU A 7 -4.73 11.54 2.05
CA GLU A 7 -5.76 10.85 2.82
C GLU A 7 -6.38 9.74 1.96
N ILE A 8 -6.56 8.56 2.55
CA ILE A 8 -7.33 7.47 1.95
C ILE A 8 -8.66 7.42 2.70
N SER A 9 -9.74 7.86 2.05
CA SER A 9 -11.07 7.90 2.67
C SER A 9 -11.81 6.57 2.58
N HIS A 10 -11.55 5.81 1.50
CA HIS A 10 -12.16 4.51 1.27
C HIS A 10 -11.15 3.56 0.63
N LEU A 11 -11.07 2.34 1.14
CA LEU A 11 -10.31 1.24 0.55
C LEU A 11 -11.07 -0.07 0.79
N VAL A 12 -11.60 -0.64 -0.29
CA VAL A 12 -12.43 -1.86 -0.24
C VAL A 12 -11.94 -2.83 -1.30
N GLY A 13 -11.59 -4.04 -0.87
CA GLY A 13 -11.16 -5.12 -1.76
C GLY A 13 -10.94 -6.42 -0.99
N THR A 14 -10.58 -7.47 -1.72
CA THR A 14 -10.26 -8.78 -1.13
C THR A 14 -8.75 -8.92 -0.99
N VAL A 15 -8.29 -9.12 0.25
CA VAL A 15 -6.88 -9.35 0.56
C VAL A 15 -6.59 -10.86 0.53
N ALA A 16 -5.49 -11.25 -0.09
CA ALA A 16 -4.88 -12.56 0.04
C ALA A 16 -3.75 -12.48 1.07
N LEU A 17 -3.71 -13.47 1.97
CA LEU A 17 -2.59 -13.72 2.88
C LEU A 17 -1.98 -15.07 2.46
N ASN A 18 -0.68 -15.07 2.16
CA ASN A 18 0.05 -16.28 1.78
C ASN A 18 1.20 -16.50 2.76
N ILE A 19 1.33 -17.73 3.23
CA ILE A 19 2.48 -18.18 4.02
C ILE A 19 3.37 -18.99 3.06
N PRO A 20 4.62 -18.58 2.79
CA PRO A 20 5.55 -19.37 2.00
C PRO A 20 5.83 -20.74 2.66
N PRO A 21 6.32 -21.74 1.91
CA PRO A 21 6.77 -23.00 2.51
C PRO A 21 7.81 -22.76 3.62
N PRO A 22 7.80 -23.53 4.72
CA PRO A 22 8.86 -23.50 5.71
C PRO A 22 10.26 -23.75 5.08
N PRO A 23 11.35 -23.20 5.65
CA PRO A 23 11.40 -22.31 6.80
C PRO A 23 11.14 -20.85 6.38
N THR A 24 10.12 -20.22 6.97
CA THR A 24 9.87 -18.79 6.79
C THR A 24 9.18 -18.20 8.01
N ASP A 25 9.59 -16.99 8.35
CA ASP A 25 8.96 -16.13 9.33
C ASP A 25 8.13 -15.02 8.65
N ARG A 26 7.85 -15.13 7.34
CA ARG A 26 7.20 -14.05 6.58
C ARG A 26 5.79 -14.42 6.16
N ILE A 27 4.88 -13.44 6.20
CA ILE A 27 3.55 -13.52 5.59
C ILE A 27 3.49 -12.53 4.44
N TRP A 28 3.12 -13.00 3.26
CA TRP A 28 2.87 -12.14 2.10
C TRP A 28 1.41 -11.69 2.13
N TYR A 29 1.18 -10.41 1.86
CA TYR A 29 -0.14 -9.81 1.79
C TYR A 29 -0.31 -8.92 0.55
N GLY A 30 -1.51 -8.90 0.00
CA GLY A 30 -1.84 -8.11 -1.17
C GLY A 30 -3.28 -8.30 -1.60
N PHE A 31 -3.80 -7.42 -2.43
CA PHE A 31 -5.14 -7.51 -2.99
C PHE A 31 -5.19 -8.49 -4.17
N ARG A 32 -6.19 -9.37 -4.19
CA ARG A 32 -6.41 -10.33 -5.29
C ARG A 32 -6.69 -9.66 -6.62
N THR A 33 -7.36 -8.51 -6.57
CA THR A 33 -7.73 -7.67 -7.71
C THR A 33 -7.59 -6.20 -7.32
N LEU A 34 -7.57 -5.29 -8.29
CA LEU A 34 -7.55 -3.85 -8.02
C LEU A 34 -8.69 -3.46 -7.04
N PRO A 35 -8.37 -2.93 -5.85
CA PRO A 35 -9.41 -2.54 -4.89
C PRO A 35 -10.10 -1.24 -5.33
N LYS A 36 -11.30 -1.03 -4.81
CA LYS A 36 -11.96 0.29 -4.86
C LYS A 36 -11.26 1.18 -3.85
N MET A 37 -10.57 2.21 -4.32
CA MET A 37 -9.83 3.14 -3.48
C MET A 37 -10.20 4.59 -3.81
N GLN A 38 -10.36 5.41 -2.78
CA GLN A 38 -10.46 6.86 -2.89
C GLN A 38 -9.30 7.49 -2.13
N LEU A 39 -8.44 8.18 -2.87
CA LEU A 39 -7.26 8.86 -2.37
C LEU A 39 -7.36 10.34 -2.71
N VAL A 40 -7.11 11.21 -1.74
CA VAL A 40 -7.20 12.67 -1.88
C VAL A 40 -5.91 13.30 -1.39
N ALA A 41 -5.27 14.12 -2.24
CA ALA A 41 -4.08 14.88 -1.90
C ALA A 41 -4.45 16.34 -1.59
N ARG A 42 -4.30 16.75 -0.33
CA ARG A 42 -4.61 18.11 0.15
C ARG A 42 -3.34 18.95 0.31
N PRO A 43 -3.27 20.16 -0.28
CA PRO A 43 -2.16 21.07 -0.08
C PRO A 43 -2.18 21.70 1.31
N LYS A 44 -1.00 21.87 1.93
CA LYS A 44 -0.87 22.56 3.23
C LYS A 44 -0.76 24.09 3.14
N LEU A 45 -0.71 24.69 1.94
CA LEU A 45 -0.46 26.13 1.73
C LEU A 45 -1.40 26.77 0.68
N GLY A 46 -1.82 28.01 0.95
CA GLY A 46 -2.76 28.81 0.14
C GLY A 46 -2.16 29.44 -1.13
N ALA A 47 -1.45 28.66 -1.94
CA ALA A 47 -1.00 29.12 -3.26
C ALA A 47 -2.09 28.93 -4.34
N LYS A 48 -1.95 29.65 -5.46
CA LYS A 48 -2.89 29.77 -6.60
C LYS A 48 -3.59 28.43 -6.92
N GLU A 49 -4.92 28.38 -6.73
CA GLU A 49 -5.73 27.15 -6.76
C GLU A 49 -5.52 26.27 -8.01
N VAL A 50 -5.46 26.88 -9.20
CA VAL A 50 -5.45 26.15 -10.48
C VAL A 50 -4.19 25.31 -10.69
N THR A 51 -3.01 25.85 -10.32
CA THR A 51 -1.75 25.10 -10.48
C THR A 51 -1.64 23.96 -9.47
N ILE A 52 -2.18 24.16 -8.26
CA ILE A 52 -2.16 23.13 -7.21
C ILE A 52 -3.10 21.98 -7.58
N ALA A 53 -4.32 22.27 -8.06
CA ALA A 53 -5.31 21.25 -8.41
C ALA A 53 -4.77 20.23 -9.44
N ARG A 54 -4.04 20.72 -10.45
CA ARG A 54 -3.43 19.84 -11.46
C ARG A 54 -2.28 18.99 -10.90
N VAL A 55 -1.52 19.54 -9.95
CA VAL A 55 -0.40 18.82 -9.31
C VAL A 55 -0.93 17.76 -8.35
N THR A 56 -1.97 18.06 -7.57
CA THR A 56 -2.61 17.10 -6.67
C THR A 56 -3.21 15.94 -7.46
N GLU A 57 -3.98 16.19 -8.52
CA GLU A 57 -4.54 15.12 -9.38
C GLU A 57 -3.45 14.19 -9.94
N ARG A 58 -2.34 14.77 -10.42
CA ARG A 58 -1.20 13.97 -10.92
C ARG A 58 -0.61 13.10 -9.81
N ILE A 59 -0.47 13.62 -8.60
CA ILE A 59 0.07 12.89 -7.46
C ILE A 59 -0.87 11.78 -7.01
N GLU A 60 -2.18 12.05 -6.96
CA GLU A 60 -3.18 11.03 -6.64
C GLU A 60 -3.12 9.86 -7.62
N LYS A 61 -3.01 10.15 -8.93
CA LYS A 61 -2.85 9.14 -9.97
C LYS A 61 -1.54 8.35 -9.82
N MET A 62 -0.42 9.03 -9.54
CA MET A 62 0.86 8.35 -9.33
C MET A 62 0.81 7.43 -8.11
N LEU A 63 0.23 7.87 -7.00
CA LEU A 63 0.07 7.06 -5.79
C LEU A 63 -0.88 5.87 -6.03
N PHE A 64 -1.96 6.07 -6.77
CA PHE A 64 -2.87 4.98 -7.15
C PHE A 64 -2.16 3.91 -7.99
N LEU A 65 -1.40 4.33 -9.01
CA LEU A 65 -0.64 3.40 -9.86
C LEU A 65 0.45 2.66 -9.07
N GLU A 66 1.14 3.36 -8.17
CA GLU A 66 2.19 2.74 -7.35
C GLU A 66 1.59 1.77 -6.32
N PHE A 67 0.46 2.10 -5.72
CA PHE A 67 -0.30 1.20 -4.87
C PHE A 67 -0.69 -0.07 -5.63
N GLN A 68 -1.24 0.06 -6.83
CA GLN A 68 -1.55 -1.08 -7.67
C GLN A 68 -0.31 -1.92 -7.98
N ARG A 69 0.80 -1.27 -8.32
CA ARG A 69 2.05 -1.93 -8.68
C ARG A 69 2.61 -2.76 -7.52
N ILE A 70 2.50 -2.31 -6.27
CA ILE A 70 3.10 -2.97 -5.11
C ILE A 70 2.14 -3.96 -4.45
N PHE A 71 0.87 -3.57 -4.26
CA PHE A 71 -0.07 -4.27 -3.39
C PHE A 71 -1.13 -5.08 -4.13
N VAL A 72 -1.13 -5.14 -5.46
CA VAL A 72 -2.10 -5.94 -6.23
C VAL A 72 -1.39 -7.11 -6.91
N MET A 73 -1.97 -8.30 -6.75
CA MET A 73 -1.42 -9.53 -7.32
C MET A 73 -1.13 -9.39 -8.84
N PRO A 74 0.00 -9.96 -9.33
CA PRO A 74 0.87 -10.92 -8.64
C PRO A 74 1.85 -10.30 -7.63
N ASN A 75 1.96 -8.97 -7.56
CA ASN A 75 2.82 -8.31 -6.58
C ASN A 75 2.14 -8.30 -5.21
N MET A 76 2.94 -8.53 -4.18
CA MET A 76 2.54 -8.59 -2.78
C MET A 76 3.67 -7.99 -1.96
N ASP A 77 3.31 -7.35 -0.84
CA ASP A 77 4.27 -6.96 0.17
C ASP A 77 4.33 -8.04 1.26
N ASP A 78 5.34 -8.00 2.13
CA ASP A 78 5.49 -9.00 3.16
C ASP A 78 5.91 -8.40 4.51
N PHE A 79 5.53 -9.08 5.59
CA PHE A 79 5.94 -8.72 6.94
C PHE A 79 6.43 -9.94 7.71
N VAL A 80 7.38 -9.67 8.62
CA VAL A 80 7.93 -10.68 9.52
C VAL A 80 6.96 -10.94 10.67
N VAL A 81 6.80 -12.21 11.00
CA VAL A 81 5.99 -12.77 12.06
C VAL A 81 6.93 -13.60 12.96
N PRO A 82 7.52 -12.97 14.00
CA PRO A 82 8.65 -13.55 14.74
C PRO A 82 8.40 -14.93 15.36
N PHE A 83 7.13 -15.25 15.67
CA PHE A 83 6.76 -16.53 16.28
C PHE A 83 6.65 -17.69 15.30
N MET A 84 6.82 -17.46 13.99
CA MET A 84 6.85 -18.51 12.97
C MET A 84 8.21 -19.22 12.88
N TYR A 85 9.20 -18.80 13.69
CA TYR A 85 10.40 -19.61 13.94
C TYR A 85 10.05 -20.84 14.77
N SER A 86 10.04 -22.00 14.14
CA SER A 86 10.16 -23.27 14.83
C SER A 86 11.64 -23.52 15.16
N ASP A 87 12.16 -22.85 16.19
CA ASP A 87 13.40 -23.30 16.87
C ASP A 87 13.08 -24.61 17.61
N ILE A 88 12.96 -25.71 16.87
CA ILE A 88 13.07 -27.04 17.46
C ILE A 88 14.56 -27.24 17.72
N LYS A 89 15.04 -26.79 18.89
CA LYS A 89 16.27 -27.34 19.43
C LYS A 89 15.96 -28.77 19.84
N GLU A 90 16.36 -29.74 19.01
CA GLU A 90 16.50 -31.13 19.46
C GLU A 90 17.45 -31.13 20.66
N SER A 91 16.89 -31.45 21.82
CA SER A 91 17.59 -31.69 23.08
C SER A 91 18.05 -33.14 23.17
#